data_AF-A0A2U9IJS2-F1
#
_entry.id   AF-A0A2U9IJS2-F1
#
_cell.length_a   1.000
_cell.length_b   1.000
_cell.length_c   1.000
_cell.angle_alpha   90.00
_cell.angle_beta   90.00
_cell.angle_gamma   90.00
#
_symmetry.space_group_name_H-M   'P 1'
#
loop_
_entity.id
_entity.type
_entity.pdbx_description
1 polymer ?
#
loop_
_entity_poly.entity_id
_entity_poly.type
_entity_poly.pdbx_seq_one_letter_code
_entity_poly.pdbx_strand_id
1 'polypeptide(L)'
;MVRELQNNLEELFYSANLGNTNARNELKSYMLNKLSILNNKNREKINKKCINRLIEEISTVFTEYGYKCPYCGSKLDTVIDFCLHLSLCKDEKHKRLLHEILSC
;
A
#
# COMPACT_ATOMS: atom_id res chain seq x y z
N MET A 1 13.02 -20.11 -24.94
CA MET A 1 12.74 -18.81 -24.29
C MET A 1 13.39 -18.59 -22.92
N VAL A 2 12.99 -19.24 -21.81
CA VAL A 2 13.59 -18.94 -20.48
C VAL A 2 15.07 -19.36 -20.37
N ARG A 3 15.46 -20.50 -20.95
CA ARG A 3 16.86 -20.96 -20.99
C ARG A 3 17.78 -20.10 -21.86
N GLU A 4 17.30 -19.59 -22.99
CA GLU A 4 18.08 -18.68 -23.85
C GLU A 4 18.35 -17.33 -23.16
N LEU A 5 17.38 -16.83 -22.39
CA LEU A 5 17.55 -15.62 -21.58
C LEU A 5 18.56 -15.80 -20.43
N GLN A 6 18.65 -16.99 -19.85
CA GLN A 6 19.66 -17.31 -18.82
C GLN A 6 21.07 -17.41 -19.41
N ASN A 7 21.23 -18.10 -20.56
CA ASN A 7 22.52 -18.22 -21.23
C ASN A 7 23.08 -16.86 -21.68
N ASN A 8 22.24 -15.98 -22.20
CA ASN A 8 22.67 -14.63 -22.62
C ASN A 8 23.14 -13.76 -21.43
N LEU A 9 22.60 -13.98 -20.23
CA LEU A 9 22.98 -13.19 -19.05
C LEU A 9 24.32 -13.65 -18.48
N GLU A 10 24.58 -14.96 -18.46
CA GLU A 10 25.87 -15.52 -18.04
C GLU A 10 27.01 -15.06 -18.96
N GLU A 11 26.77 -15.02 -20.27
CA GLU A 11 27.72 -14.52 -21.26
C GLU A 11 27.97 -13.00 -21.10
N LEU A 12 26.92 -12.23 -20.82
CA LEU A 12 27.02 -10.79 -20.50
C LEU A 12 27.83 -10.54 -19.24
N PHE A 13 27.62 -11.33 -18.18
CA PHE A 13 28.40 -11.26 -16.94
C PHE A 13 29.87 -11.59 -17.17
N TYR A 14 30.14 -12.69 -17.89
CA TYR A 14 31.49 -13.11 -18.22
C TYR A 14 32.23 -12.03 -19.03
N SER A 15 31.60 -11.51 -20.08
CA SER A 15 32.16 -10.46 -20.92
C SER A 15 32.38 -9.14 -20.17
N ALA A 16 31.42 -8.75 -19.31
CA ALA A 16 31.55 -7.57 -18.46
C ALA A 16 32.74 -7.67 -17.48
N ASN A 17 32.98 -8.87 -16.93
CA ASN A 17 34.10 -9.15 -16.04
C ASN A 17 35.46 -9.09 -16.75
N LEU A 18 35.51 -9.45 -18.03
CA LEU A 18 36.71 -9.31 -18.87
C LEU A 18 37.03 -7.87 -19.30
N GLY A 19 36.24 -6.88 -18.86
CA GLY A 19 36.47 -5.48 -19.21
C GLY A 19 35.69 -4.98 -20.42
N ASN A 20 34.82 -5.80 -21.01
CA ASN A 20 33.98 -5.35 -22.12
C ASN A 20 32.99 -4.29 -21.63
N THR A 21 33.20 -3.05 -22.08
CA THR A 21 32.44 -1.88 -21.62
C THR A 21 30.98 -1.91 -22.11
N ASN A 22 30.73 -2.46 -23.30
CA ASN A 22 29.37 -2.63 -23.81
C ASN A 22 28.59 -3.65 -22.97
N ALA A 23 29.21 -4.81 -22.68
CA ALA A 23 28.62 -5.82 -21.82
C ALA A 23 28.33 -5.28 -20.40
N ARG A 24 29.23 -4.45 -19.85
CA ARG A 24 28.99 -3.75 -18.56
C ARG A 24 27.79 -2.81 -18.61
N ASN A 25 27.66 -2.03 -19.68
CA ASN A 25 26.55 -1.08 -19.86
C ASN A 25 25.21 -1.79 -20.05
N GLU A 26 25.21 -2.88 -20.82
CA GLU A 26 24.03 -3.73 -21.00
C GLU A 26 23.62 -4.41 -19.69
N LEU A 27 24.58 -4.96 -18.95
CA LEU A 27 24.33 -5.57 -17.64
C LEU A 27 23.78 -4.53 -16.64
N LYS A 28 24.36 -3.33 -16.60
CA LYS A 28 23.86 -2.22 -15.78
C LYS A 28 22.42 -1.86 -16.13
N SER A 29 22.11 -1.75 -17.42
CA SER A 29 20.76 -1.45 -17.91
C SER A 29 19.75 -2.53 -17.52
N TYR A 30 20.15 -3.80 -17.65
CA TYR A 30 19.36 -4.95 -17.21
C TYR A 30 19.08 -4.92 -15.70
N MET A 31 20.10 -4.67 -14.87
CA MET A 31 19.94 -4.58 -13.41
C MET A 31 19.02 -3.43 -13.00
N LEU A 32 19.16 -2.26 -13.62
CA LEU A 32 18.29 -1.10 -13.37
C LEU A 32 16.83 -1.40 -13.74
N ASN A 33 16.60 -2.08 -14.87
CA ASN A 33 15.27 -2.52 -15.26
C ASN A 33 14.66 -3.50 -14.25
N LYS A 34 15.43 -4.51 -13.79
CA LYS A 34 14.97 -5.44 -12.75
C LYS A 34 14.64 -4.74 -11.43
N LEU A 35 15.46 -3.78 -11.03
CA LEU A 35 15.24 -2.99 -9.83
C LEU A 35 13.94 -2.17 -9.93
N SER A 36 13.69 -1.55 -11.09
CA SER A 36 12.45 -0.81 -11.36
C SER A 36 11.22 -1.70 -11.26
N ILE A 37 11.26 -2.90 -11.87
CA ILE A 37 10.17 -3.89 -11.79
C ILE A 37 9.90 -4.31 -10.34
N LEU A 38 10.95 -4.62 -9.58
CA LEU A 38 10.82 -4.99 -8.17
C LEU A 38 10.23 -3.86 -7.32
N ASN A 39 10.66 -2.63 -7.55
CA ASN A 39 10.15 -1.46 -6.85
C ASN A 39 8.65 -1.26 -7.11
N ASN A 40 8.21 -1.38 -8.37
CA ASN A 40 6.79 -1.27 -8.73
C ASN A 40 5.95 -2.37 -8.08
N LYS A 41 6.40 -3.64 -8.12
CA LYS A 41 5.72 -4.75 -7.44
C LYS A 41 5.60 -4.53 -5.93
N ASN A 42 6.65 -4.00 -5.29
CA ASN A 42 6.62 -3.66 -3.87
C ASN A 42 5.63 -2.53 -3.57
N ARG A 43 5.58 -1.48 -4.41
CA ARG A 43 4.60 -0.38 -4.29
C ARG A 43 3.17 -0.89 -4.44
N GLU A 44 2.88 -1.72 -5.43
CA GLU A 44 1.57 -2.35 -5.62
C GLU A 44 1.15 -3.19 -4.42
N LYS A 45 2.08 -3.99 -3.87
CA LYS A 45 1.83 -4.81 -2.68
C LYS A 45 1.54 -3.96 -1.43
N ILE A 46 2.29 -2.87 -1.24
CA ILE A 46 2.08 -1.91 -0.15
C ILE A 46 0.73 -1.22 -0.33
N ASN A 47 0.42 -0.70 -1.52
CA ASN A 47 -0.86 -0.06 -1.81
C ASN A 47 -2.03 -1.02 -1.58
N LYS A 48 -1.95 -2.26 -2.07
CA LYS A 48 -2.99 -3.26 -1.84
C LYS A 48 -3.19 -3.56 -0.36
N LYS A 49 -2.10 -3.64 0.42
CA LYS A 49 -2.17 -3.83 1.87
C LYS A 49 -2.81 -2.63 2.58
N CYS A 50 -2.46 -1.40 2.20
CA CYS A 50 -3.04 -0.17 2.73
C CYS A 50 -4.53 -0.04 2.38
N ILE A 51 -4.91 -0.30 1.12
CA ILE A 51 -6.30 -0.27 0.67
C ILE A 51 -7.13 -1.33 1.42
N ASN A 52 -6.64 -2.56 1.54
CA ASN A 52 -7.34 -3.61 2.30
C ASN A 52 -7.55 -3.22 3.77
N ARG A 53 -6.52 -2.63 4.41
CA ARG A 53 -6.63 -2.13 5.78
C ARG A 53 -7.67 -1.02 5.90
N LEU A 54 -7.69 -0.07 4.97
CA LEU A 54 -8.71 0.99 4.93
C LEU A 54 -10.11 0.40 4.71
N ILE A 55 -10.26 -0.59 3.83
CA ILE A 55 -11.53 -1.30 3.63
C ILE A 55 -11.96 -2.00 4.92
N GLU A 56 -11.06 -2.66 5.64
CA GLU A 56 -11.34 -3.27 6.94
C GLU A 56 -11.76 -2.21 7.97
N GLU A 57 -11.02 -1.11 8.10
CA GLU A 57 -11.32 0.00 9.03
C GLU A 57 -12.69 0.64 8.68
N ILE A 58 -12.97 0.91 7.41
CA ILE A 58 -14.27 1.40 6.93
C ILE A 58 -15.36 0.35 7.21
N SER A 59 -15.14 -0.93 6.93
CA SER A 59 -16.13 -1.99 7.18
C SER A 59 -16.40 -2.22 8.66
N THR A 60 -15.45 -1.92 9.55
CA THR A 60 -15.73 -1.93 11.01
C THR A 60 -16.62 -0.78 11.46
N VAL A 61 -16.59 0.34 10.72
CA VAL A 61 -17.47 1.50 10.94
C VAL A 61 -18.82 1.31 10.25
N PHE A 62 -18.83 0.73 9.05
CA PHE A 62 -20.00 0.44 8.22
C PHE A 62 -20.45 -1.02 8.38
N THR A 63 -21.42 -1.24 9.24
CA THR A 63 -22.23 -2.47 9.13
C THR A 63 -23.37 -2.20 8.16
N GLU A 64 -23.94 -3.23 7.51
CA GLU A 64 -25.05 -3.12 6.52
C GLU A 64 -26.32 -2.38 7.04
N TYR A 65 -26.30 -1.86 8.28
CA TYR A 65 -27.39 -1.23 9.01
C TYR A 65 -26.98 0.08 9.71
N GLY A 66 -25.85 0.70 9.37
CA GLY A 66 -25.43 2.00 9.91
C GLY A 66 -24.00 2.05 10.46
N TYR A 67 -23.69 3.17 11.13
CA TYR A 67 -22.41 3.53 11.72
C TYR A 67 -22.34 3.11 13.18
N LYS A 68 -21.38 2.25 13.55
CA LYS A 68 -21.19 1.85 14.95
C LYS A 68 -19.97 2.53 15.55
N CYS A 69 -20.14 3.20 16.69
CA CYS A 69 -19.02 3.77 17.44
C CYS A 69 -18.15 2.65 18.05
N PRO A 70 -16.83 2.60 17.78
CA PRO A 70 -15.96 1.57 18.32
C PRO A 70 -15.71 1.69 19.84
N TYR A 71 -15.99 2.85 20.44
CA TYR A 71 -15.68 3.11 21.85
C TYR A 71 -16.86 2.87 22.79
N CYS A 72 -18.07 3.28 22.38
CA CYS A 72 -19.28 3.15 23.20
C CYS A 72 -20.31 2.19 22.61
N GLY A 73 -20.10 1.70 21.39
CA GLY A 73 -21.00 0.77 20.73
C GLY A 73 -22.29 1.37 20.18
N SER A 74 -22.49 2.68 20.29
CA SER A 74 -23.66 3.39 19.74
C SER A 74 -23.80 3.12 18.24
N LYS A 75 -25.00 2.74 17.80
CA LYS A 75 -25.34 2.60 16.39
C LYS A 75 -26.06 3.87 15.93
N LEU A 76 -25.64 4.39 14.78
CA LEU A 76 -26.05 5.67 14.24
C LEU A 76 -26.40 5.46 12.78
N ASP A 77 -27.53 6.01 12.33
CA ASP A 77 -28.08 5.67 11.01
C ASP A 77 -27.35 6.39 9.87
N THR A 78 -26.76 7.55 10.16
CA THR A 78 -26.07 8.38 9.16
C THR A 78 -24.67 8.80 9.60
N VAL A 79 -23.84 9.19 8.64
CA VAL A 79 -22.49 9.73 8.93
C VAL A 79 -22.57 11.05 9.69
N ILE A 80 -23.65 11.81 9.47
CA ILE A 80 -23.88 13.09 10.16
C ILE A 80 -24.14 12.81 11.64
N ASP A 81 -25.02 11.85 11.94
CA ASP A 81 -25.28 11.43 13.32
C ASP A 81 -24.00 10.88 13.95
N PHE A 82 -23.20 10.12 13.19
CA PHE A 82 -21.92 9.62 13.65
C PHE A 82 -20.94 10.74 14.03
N CYS A 83 -20.74 11.72 13.17
CA CYS A 83 -19.89 12.87 13.45
C CYS A 83 -20.42 13.72 14.62
N LEU A 84 -21.75 13.92 14.70
CA LEU A 84 -22.39 14.59 15.83
C LEU A 84 -22.15 13.84 17.13
N HIS A 85 -22.35 12.52 17.15
CA HIS A 85 -22.05 11.65 18.28
C HIS A 85 -20.60 11.83 18.75
N LEU A 86 -19.62 11.78 17.83
CA LEU A 86 -18.22 11.98 18.19
C LEU A 86 -17.95 13.39 18.75
N SER A 87 -18.62 14.42 18.23
CA SER A 87 -18.45 15.81 18.69
C SER A 87 -19.06 16.10 20.07
N LEU A 88 -20.15 15.41 20.41
CA LEU A 88 -20.88 15.59 21.67
C LEU A 88 -20.27 14.76 22.81
N CYS A 89 -19.53 13.70 22.48
CA CYS A 89 -18.79 12.92 23.45
C CYS A 89 -17.64 13.74 24.06
N LYS A 90 -17.58 13.80 25.40
CA LYS A 90 -16.58 14.61 26.12
C LYS A 90 -15.20 13.96 26.21
N ASP A 91 -15.09 12.66 25.93
CA ASP A 91 -13.83 11.95 26.06
C ASP A 91 -12.92 12.14 24.85
N GLU A 92 -11.62 12.07 25.13
CA GLU A 92 -10.57 12.33 24.14
C GLU A 92 -10.51 11.29 23.02
N LYS A 93 -11.04 10.07 23.24
CA LYS A 93 -11.01 9.03 22.21
C LYS A 93 -11.97 9.37 21.07
N HIS A 94 -13.19 9.82 21.40
CA HIS A 94 -14.17 10.27 20.40
C HIS A 94 -13.70 11.51 19.64
N LYS A 95 -13.14 12.51 20.35
CA LYS A 95 -12.60 13.72 19.70
C LYS A 95 -11.45 13.42 18.74
N ARG A 96 -10.54 12.52 19.12
CA ARG A 96 -9.42 12.11 18.26
C ARG A 96 -9.93 11.43 17.00
N LEU A 97 -10.87 10.50 17.13
CA LEU A 97 -11.46 9.83 15.97
C LEU A 97 -12.17 10.82 15.04
N LEU A 98 -12.89 11.81 15.59
CA LEU A 98 -13.49 12.87 14.78
C LEU A 98 -12.43 13.67 14.01
N HIS A 99 -11.33 14.03 14.66
CA HIS A 99 -10.22 14.73 14.03
C HIS A 99 -9.61 13.89 12.90
N GLU A 100 -9.33 12.61 13.13
CA GLU A 100 -8.80 11.70 12.11
C GLU A 100 -9.71 11.63 10.88
N ILE A 101 -11.03 11.47 11.09
CA ILE A 101 -12.03 11.44 10.01
C ILE A 101 -12.06 12.75 9.20
N LEU A 102 -12.00 13.91 9.87
CA LEU A 102 -12.10 15.23 9.20
C LEU A 102 -10.79 15.73 8.59
N SER A 103 -9.65 15.08 8.89
CA SER A 103 -8.32 15.49 8.44
C SER A 103 -7.80 14.72 7.22
N CYS A 104 -8.59 13.79 6.67
CA CYS A 104 -8.39 13.19 5.36
C CYS A 104 -8.94 14.07 4.24
#